data_AF-A0A443K4A1-F1
#
_entry.id   AF-A0A443K4A1-F1
#
_cell.length_a   1.000
_cell.length_b   1.000
_cell.length_c   1.000
_cell.angle_alpha   90.00
_cell.angle_beta   90.00
_cell.angle_gamma   90.00
#
_symmetry.space_group_name_H-M   'P 1'
#
loop_
_entity.id
_entity.type
_entity.pdbx_description
1 polymer ?
#
loop_
_entity_poly.entity_id
_entity_poly.type
_entity_poly.pdbx_seq_one_letter_code
_entity_poly.pdbx_strand_id
1 'polypeptide(L)'
;MSAATSKIGERLKAVRLRAGLSHERFSTLLGFSKRTLMNWEQGVSKPPISILPKLREMFNVDPEWLVMGKDTIPRSSFKPMNWRRLERLERDVRCACWDSHLNLSPAQLTELVRSLYDDGPDLDKVNRAKLPEILIELTRERG
;
A
#
# COMPACT_ATOMS: atom_id res chain seq x y z
N MET A 1 -16.67 11.03 -22.32
CA MET A 1 -16.43 12.20 -21.45
C MET A 1 -15.04 12.05 -20.84
N SER A 2 -14.09 12.93 -21.15
CA SER A 2 -12.74 12.88 -20.58
C SER A 2 -12.83 13.29 -19.11
N ALA A 3 -12.60 12.36 -18.18
CA ALA A 3 -12.51 12.72 -16.76
C ALA A 3 -11.32 13.66 -16.58
N ALA A 4 -11.56 14.87 -16.06
CA ALA A 4 -10.50 15.81 -15.76
C ALA A 4 -9.59 15.19 -14.68
N THR A 5 -8.32 14.96 -15.02
CA THR A 5 -7.31 14.45 -14.08
C THR A 5 -7.09 15.46 -12.97
N SER A 6 -7.27 15.07 -11.71
CA SER A 6 -7.04 15.96 -10.57
C SER A 6 -5.57 16.39 -10.47
N LYS A 7 -5.33 17.58 -9.94
CA LYS A 7 -3.97 18.05 -9.58
C LYS A 7 -3.62 17.67 -8.14
N ILE A 8 -2.33 17.59 -7.82
CA ILE A 8 -1.86 17.28 -6.44
C ILE A 8 -2.42 18.23 -5.39
N GLY A 9 -2.59 19.52 -5.73
CA GLY A 9 -3.21 20.52 -4.87
C GLY A 9 -4.66 20.20 -4.50
N GLU A 10 -5.44 19.72 -5.47
CA GLU A 10 -6.84 19.34 -5.26
C GLU A 10 -6.95 18.08 -4.39
N ARG A 11 -6.02 17.13 -4.57
CA ARG A 11 -5.91 15.96 -3.70
C ARG A 11 -5.51 16.34 -2.28
N LEU A 12 -4.57 17.27 -2.11
CA LEU A 12 -4.20 17.79 -0.79
C LEU A 12 -5.38 18.51 -0.10
N LYS A 13 -6.13 19.31 -0.86
CA LYS A 13 -7.38 19.94 -0.39
C LYS A 13 -8.39 18.90 0.07
N ALA A 14 -8.55 17.80 -0.68
CA ALA A 14 -9.45 16.72 -0.30
C ALA A 14 -9.04 16.06 1.02
N VAL A 15 -7.74 15.87 1.28
CA VAL A 15 -7.24 15.38 2.58
C VAL A 15 -7.64 16.33 3.72
N ARG A 16 -7.44 17.65 3.54
CA ARG A 16 -7.81 18.64 4.54
C ARG A 16 -9.31 18.64 4.84
N LEU A 17 -10.14 18.60 3.79
CA LEU A 17 -11.59 18.57 3.92
C LEU A 17 -12.08 17.28 4.59
N ARG A 18 -11.50 16.13 4.25
CA ARG A 18 -11.78 14.84 4.93
C ARG A 18 -11.47 14.90 6.43
N ALA A 19 -10.41 15.62 6.81
CA ALA A 19 -10.04 15.81 8.21
C ALA A 19 -10.88 16.89 8.92
N GLY A 20 -11.77 17.61 8.22
CA GLY A 20 -12.58 18.68 8.80
C GLY A 20 -11.76 19.91 9.26
N LEU A 21 -10.56 20.11 8.71
CA LEU A 21 -9.63 21.12 9.20
C LEU A 21 -9.69 22.44 8.40
N SER A 22 -9.50 23.55 9.10
CA SER A 22 -9.23 24.85 8.49
C SER A 22 -7.85 24.85 7.83
N HIS A 23 -7.63 25.78 6.88
CA HIS A 23 -6.31 25.97 6.29
C HIS A 23 -5.24 26.25 7.35
N GLU A 24 -5.58 27.06 8.36
CA GLU A 24 -4.67 27.40 9.46
C GLU A 24 -4.21 26.15 10.21
N ARG A 25 -5.16 25.34 10.71
CA ARG A 25 -4.85 24.13 11.48
C ARG A 25 -4.07 23.12 10.65
N PHE A 26 -4.49 22.90 9.41
CA PHE A 26 -3.84 21.94 8.53
C PHE A 26 -2.41 22.37 8.17
N SER A 27 -2.19 23.65 7.85
CA SER A 27 -0.85 24.15 7.55
C SER A 27 0.08 24.08 8.76
N THR A 28 -0.41 24.40 9.96
CA THR A 28 0.37 24.27 11.21
C THR A 28 0.81 22.83 11.45
N LEU A 29 -0.08 21.85 11.29
CA LEU A 29 0.28 20.42 11.45
C LEU A 29 1.33 19.98 10.42
N LEU A 30 1.24 20.48 9.19
CA LEU A 30 2.24 20.21 8.16
C LEU A 30 3.54 21.01 8.35
N GLY A 31 3.56 22.05 9.19
CA GLY A 31 4.73 22.91 9.44
C GLY A 31 4.94 23.99 8.37
N PHE A 32 3.86 24.48 7.77
CA PHE A 32 3.89 25.53 6.74
C PHE A 32 2.91 26.66 7.06
N SER A 33 3.04 27.78 6.34
CA SER A 33 2.09 28.89 6.47
C SER A 33 0.75 28.58 5.79
N LYS A 34 -0.33 29.18 6.28
CA LYS A 34 -1.66 29.14 5.64
C LYS A 34 -1.61 29.55 4.17
N ARG A 35 -0.87 30.62 3.85
CA ARG A 35 -0.72 31.13 2.48
C ARG A 35 -0.05 30.10 1.58
N THR A 36 1.00 29.44 2.07
CA THR A 36 1.70 28.38 1.34
C THR A 36 0.74 27.23 1.00
N LEU A 37 -0.05 26.77 1.98
CA LEU A 37 -1.05 25.72 1.76
C LEU A 37 -2.11 26.14 0.73
N MET A 38 -2.65 27.36 0.81
CA MET A 38 -3.64 27.85 -0.15
C MET A 38 -3.08 27.88 -1.58
N ASN A 39 -1.83 28.32 -1.75
CA ASN A 39 -1.16 28.30 -3.05
C ASN A 39 -1.03 26.87 -3.60
N TRP A 40 -0.74 25.88 -2.75
CA TRP A 40 -0.74 24.48 -3.16
C TRP A 40 -2.12 24.00 -3.58
N GLU A 41 -3.15 24.24 -2.76
CA GLU A 41 -4.53 23.80 -3.05
C GLU A 41 -5.11 24.43 -4.32
N GLN A 42 -4.66 25.64 -4.67
CA GLN A 42 -5.05 26.35 -5.90
C GLN A 42 -4.17 25.99 -7.11
N GLY A 43 -3.10 25.22 -6.90
CA GLY A 43 -2.15 24.85 -7.96
C GLY A 43 -1.22 25.97 -8.39
N VAL A 44 -1.11 27.05 -7.61
CA VAL A 44 -0.16 28.16 -7.84
C VAL A 44 1.28 27.71 -7.65
N SER A 45 1.53 26.82 -6.69
CA SER A 45 2.83 26.18 -6.48
C SER A 45 2.66 24.72 -6.08
N LYS A 46 3.75 23.95 -6.11
CA LYS A 46 3.74 22.54 -5.74
C LYS A 46 4.14 22.34 -4.27
N PRO A 47 3.49 21.40 -3.55
CA PRO A 47 3.96 21.00 -2.23
C PRO A 47 5.32 20.29 -2.32
N PRO A 48 6.22 20.47 -1.34
CA PRO A 48 7.47 19.74 -1.27
C PRO A 48 7.23 18.27 -0.88
N ILE A 49 8.13 17.38 -1.28
CA ILE A 49 8.05 15.94 -0.95
C ILE A 49 8.07 15.67 0.56
N SER A 50 8.61 16.60 1.35
CA SER A 50 8.70 16.51 2.81
C SER A 50 7.33 16.47 3.52
N ILE A 51 6.21 16.77 2.84
CA ILE A 51 4.88 16.63 3.43
C ILE A 51 4.39 15.18 3.45
N LEU A 52 4.95 14.30 2.61
CA LEU A 52 4.44 12.93 2.44
C LEU A 52 4.47 12.11 3.73
N PRO A 53 5.56 12.11 4.53
CA PRO A 53 5.58 11.37 5.81
C PRO A 53 4.49 11.86 6.78
N LYS A 54 4.31 13.18 6.92
CA LYS A 54 3.28 13.76 7.80
C LYS A 54 1.87 13.40 7.35
N LEU A 55 1.62 13.41 6.04
CA LEU A 55 0.31 13.00 5.49
C LEU A 55 0.03 11.52 5.72
N ARG A 56 1.04 10.67 5.61
CA ARG A 56 0.94 9.25 5.93
C ARG A 56 0.65 9.04 7.42
N GLU A 57 1.49 9.58 8.29
CA GLU A 57 1.47 9.34 9.74
C GLU A 57 0.26 9.97 10.41
N MET A 58 -0.05 11.24 10.12
CA MET A 58 -1.08 12.00 10.84
C MET A 58 -2.46 11.85 10.22
N PHE A 59 -2.53 11.61 8.91
CA PHE A 59 -3.79 11.65 8.16
C PHE A 59 -4.11 10.34 7.45
N ASN A 60 -3.27 9.29 7.62
CA ASN A 60 -3.43 7.99 6.98
C ASN A 60 -3.72 8.14 5.48
N VAL A 61 -2.84 8.86 4.78
CA VAL A 61 -2.94 9.10 3.34
C VAL A 61 -1.89 8.28 2.60
N ASP A 62 -2.33 7.58 1.56
CA ASP A 62 -1.45 6.91 0.60
C ASP A 62 -0.62 7.95 -0.19
N PRO A 63 0.72 7.97 -0.03
CA PRO A 63 1.58 8.89 -0.77
C PRO A 63 1.52 8.68 -2.28
N GLU A 64 1.32 7.44 -2.75
CA GLU A 64 1.23 7.14 -4.18
C GLU A 64 0.00 7.80 -4.78
N TRP A 65 -1.17 7.64 -4.14
CA TRP A 65 -2.38 8.35 -4.54
C TRP A 65 -2.22 9.87 -4.50
N LEU A 66 -1.56 10.43 -3.49
CA LEU A 66 -1.37 11.88 -3.43
C LEU A 66 -0.55 12.37 -4.64
N VAL A 67 0.48 11.64 -5.05
CA VAL A 67 1.36 12.05 -6.16
C VAL A 67 0.74 11.74 -7.53
N MET A 68 0.22 10.52 -7.72
CA MET A 68 -0.16 9.95 -9.01
C MET A 68 -1.68 9.79 -9.21
N GLY A 69 -2.48 10.05 -8.18
CA GLY A 69 -3.93 9.89 -8.23
C GLY A 69 -4.58 10.75 -9.31
N LYS A 70 -5.70 10.25 -9.86
CA LYS A 70 -6.47 10.95 -10.91
C LYS A 70 -7.79 11.51 -10.39
N ASP A 71 -8.19 11.09 -9.20
CA ASP A 71 -9.41 11.48 -8.49
C ASP A 71 -9.07 12.34 -7.25
N THR A 72 -10.08 12.81 -6.53
CA THR A 72 -9.95 13.58 -5.27
C THR A 72 -10.46 12.78 -4.07
N ILE A 73 -10.49 11.45 -4.16
CA ILE A 73 -10.98 10.55 -3.09
C ILE A 73 -9.75 10.04 -2.31
N PRO A 74 -9.48 10.55 -1.09
CA PRO A 74 -8.25 10.21 -0.39
C PRO A 74 -8.17 8.74 -0.02
N ARG A 75 -7.07 8.09 -0.43
CA ARG A 75 -6.79 6.67 -0.15
C ARG A 75 -6.02 6.52 1.15
N SER A 76 -6.28 5.43 1.86
CA SER A 76 -5.55 5.07 3.08
C SER A 76 -4.19 4.49 2.75
N SER A 77 -3.15 4.91 3.47
CA SER A 77 -1.81 4.28 3.37
C SER A 77 -1.79 2.85 3.88
N PHE A 78 -2.73 2.50 4.77
CA PHE A 78 -2.94 1.11 5.17
C PHE A 78 -3.79 0.42 4.11
N LYS A 79 -3.17 -0.47 3.34
CA LYS A 79 -3.91 -1.43 2.53
C LYS A 79 -4.56 -2.42 3.52
N PRO A 80 -5.89 -2.52 3.61
CA PRO A 80 -6.50 -3.52 4.46
C PRO A 80 -6.01 -4.91 4.02
N MET A 81 -5.70 -5.76 4.99
CA MET A 81 -5.27 -7.13 4.72
C MET A 81 -6.33 -7.80 3.83
N ASN A 82 -5.91 -8.30 2.65
CA ASN A 82 -6.79 -9.05 1.78
C ASN A 82 -6.87 -10.48 2.29
N TRP A 83 -7.75 -10.70 3.27
CA TRP A 83 -7.92 -11.98 3.95
C TRP A 83 -8.20 -13.12 2.96
N ARG A 84 -9.04 -12.88 1.95
CA ARG A 84 -9.33 -13.86 0.89
C ARG A 84 -8.08 -14.24 0.08
N ARG A 85 -7.16 -13.30 -0.15
CA ARG A 85 -5.88 -13.59 -0.82
C ARG A 85 -4.98 -14.41 0.09
N LEU A 86 -4.88 -14.05 1.37
CA LEU A 86 -4.07 -14.78 2.35
C LEU A 86 -4.53 -16.24 2.47
N GLU A 87 -5.83 -16.47 2.62
CA GLU A 87 -6.43 -17.82 2.65
C GLU A 87 -6.15 -18.62 1.37
N ARG A 88 -6.17 -17.96 0.21
CA ARG A 88 -5.86 -18.60 -1.07
C ARG A 88 -4.38 -18.99 -1.14
N LEU A 89 -3.47 -18.11 -0.75
CA LEU A 89 -2.04 -18.41 -0.73
C LEU A 89 -1.73 -19.56 0.23
N GLU A 90 -2.34 -19.58 1.41
CA GLU A 90 -2.20 -20.69 2.35
C GLU A 90 -2.69 -22.01 1.74
N ARG A 91 -3.84 -22.00 1.06
CA ARG A 91 -4.35 -23.18 0.36
C ARG A 91 -3.40 -23.64 -0.74
N ASP A 92 -2.92 -22.72 -1.57
CA ASP A 92 -1.99 -23.04 -2.66
C ASP A 92 -0.70 -23.68 -2.11
N VAL A 93 -0.15 -23.14 -1.03
CA VAL A 93 1.04 -23.71 -0.35
C VAL A 93 0.73 -25.10 0.21
N ARG A 94 -0.40 -25.30 0.90
CA ARG A 94 -0.77 -26.60 1.45
C ARG A 94 -0.98 -27.66 0.37
N CYS A 95 -1.61 -27.29 -0.75
CA CYS A 95 -1.76 -28.17 -1.91
C CYS A 95 -0.39 -28.54 -2.50
N ALA A 96 0.49 -27.56 -2.69
CA ALA A 96 1.83 -27.82 -3.22
C ALA A 96 2.69 -28.69 -2.27
N CYS A 97 2.53 -28.53 -0.95
CA CYS A 97 3.14 -29.42 0.04
C CYS A 97 2.64 -30.85 -0.11
N TRP A 98 1.32 -31.04 -0.24
CA TRP A 98 0.71 -32.35 -0.46
C TRP A 98 1.24 -33.01 -1.74
N ASP A 99 1.21 -32.29 -2.86
CA ASP A 99 1.67 -32.81 -4.17
C ASP A 99 3.17 -33.16 -4.16
N SER A 100 3.96 -32.35 -3.45
CA SER A 100 5.41 -32.57 -3.29
C SER A 100 5.75 -33.59 -2.19
N HIS A 101 4.77 -34.16 -1.50
CA HIS A 101 4.96 -35.05 -0.34
C HIS A 101 5.83 -34.43 0.77
N LEU A 102 5.73 -33.11 0.94
CA LEU A 102 6.48 -32.34 1.93
C LEU A 102 5.58 -31.93 3.09
N ASN A 103 6.14 -31.93 4.30
CA ASN A 103 5.42 -31.52 5.50
C ASN A 103 6.15 -30.36 6.18
N LEU A 104 5.60 -29.16 6.04
CA LEU A 104 6.13 -27.97 6.70
C LEU A 104 5.61 -27.86 8.13
N SER A 105 6.47 -27.44 9.05
CA SER A 105 6.02 -27.02 10.37
C SER A 105 5.10 -25.78 10.26
N PRO A 106 4.23 -25.52 11.25
CA PRO A 106 3.38 -24.33 11.25
C PRO A 106 4.16 -23.01 11.07
N ALA A 107 5.37 -22.93 11.63
CA ALA A 107 6.24 -21.77 11.49
C ALA A 107 6.75 -21.60 10.05
N GLN A 108 7.17 -22.68 9.38
CA GLN A 108 7.63 -22.64 8.00
C GLN A 108 6.50 -22.31 7.03
N LEU A 109 5.31 -22.89 7.25
CA LEU A 109 4.12 -22.60 6.46
C LEU A 109 3.74 -21.12 6.60
N THR A 110 3.73 -20.60 7.84
CA THR A 110 3.43 -19.19 8.11
C THR A 110 4.44 -18.26 7.42
N GLU A 111 5.74 -18.56 7.54
CA GLU A 111 6.78 -17.71 6.95
C GLU A 111 6.74 -17.71 5.42
N LEU A 112 6.52 -18.88 4.79
CA LEU A 112 6.35 -18.97 3.36
C LEU A 112 5.11 -18.19 2.89
N VAL A 113 3.95 -18.41 3.52
CA VAL A 113 2.71 -17.69 3.16
C VAL A 113 2.89 -16.17 3.34
N ARG A 114 3.58 -15.74 4.41
CA ARG A 114 3.89 -14.32 4.64
C ARG A 114 4.77 -13.75 3.53
N SER A 115 5.85 -14.44 3.17
CA SER A 115 6.73 -14.03 2.07
C SER A 115 5.97 -13.88 0.75
N LEU A 116 5.12 -14.85 0.39
CA LEU A 116 4.30 -14.78 -0.82
C LEU A 116 3.25 -13.67 -0.77
N TYR A 117 2.75 -13.36 0.42
CA TYR A 117 1.82 -12.25 0.60
C TYR A 117 2.54 -10.90 0.37
N ASP A 118 3.75 -10.75 0.92
CA ASP A 118 4.57 -9.54 0.82
C ASP A 118 5.05 -9.24 -0.61
N ASP A 119 5.24 -10.28 -1.45
CA ASP A 119 5.52 -10.15 -2.89
C ASP A 119 4.42 -9.41 -3.68
N GLY A 120 3.23 -9.31 -3.11
CA GLY A 120 2.09 -8.62 -3.72
C GLY A 120 1.35 -9.43 -4.80
N PRO A 121 0.12 -9.01 -5.14
CA PRO A 121 -0.81 -9.80 -5.94
C PRO A 121 -0.35 -10.04 -7.39
N ASP A 122 0.49 -9.18 -7.94
CA ASP A 122 0.98 -9.29 -9.32
C ASP A 122 1.89 -10.51 -9.50
N LEU A 123 2.49 -11.01 -8.42
CA LEU A 123 3.35 -12.18 -8.42
C LEU A 123 2.61 -13.49 -8.09
N ASP A 124 1.32 -13.46 -7.71
CA ASP A 124 0.55 -14.65 -7.30
C ASP A 124 0.66 -15.81 -8.30
N LYS A 125 0.53 -15.51 -9.61
CA LYS A 125 0.58 -16.55 -10.67
C LYS A 125 1.97 -17.14 -10.82
N VAL A 126 3.00 -16.29 -10.78
CA VAL A 126 4.41 -16.70 -10.90
C VAL A 126 4.80 -17.53 -9.70
N ASN A 127 4.48 -17.04 -8.50
CA ASN A 127 4.76 -17.71 -7.24
C ASN A 127 4.10 -19.08 -7.18
N ARG A 128 2.82 -19.20 -7.55
CA ARG A 128 2.12 -20.49 -7.62
C ARG A 128 2.83 -21.49 -8.53
N ALA A 129 3.28 -21.06 -9.71
CA ALA A 129 3.98 -21.95 -10.65
C ALA A 129 5.33 -22.44 -10.09
N LYS A 130 6.00 -21.61 -9.27
CA LYS A 130 7.29 -21.91 -8.66
C LYS A 130 7.22 -22.61 -7.30
N LEU A 131 6.02 -22.75 -6.72
CA LEU A 131 5.85 -23.36 -5.39
C LEU A 131 6.58 -24.71 -5.23
N PRO A 132 6.52 -25.66 -6.19
CA PRO A 132 7.24 -26.93 -6.04
C PRO A 132 8.76 -26.74 -5.89
N GLU A 133 9.36 -25.85 -6.67
CA GLU A 133 10.79 -25.54 -6.62
C GLU A 133 11.18 -24.90 -5.28
N ILE A 134 10.41 -23.88 -4.86
CA ILE A 134 10.61 -23.17 -3.59
C ILE A 134 10.55 -24.15 -2.41
N LEU A 135 9.58 -25.07 -2.41
CA LEU A 135 9.42 -26.06 -1.34
C LEU A 135 10.60 -27.03 -1.27
N ILE A 136 11.12 -27.47 -2.42
CA ILE A 136 12.30 -28.34 -2.48
C ILE A 136 13.54 -27.62 -1.91
N GLU A 137 13.77 -26.37 -2.30
CA GLU A 137 14.90 -25.56 -1.80
C GLU A 137 14.83 -25.38 -0.27
N LEU A 138 13.66 -25.05 0.27
CA LEU A 138 13.44 -24.91 1.72
C LEU A 138 13.77 -26.16 2.53
N THR A 139 13.71 -27.35 1.91
CA THR A 139 14.10 -28.62 2.55
C THR A 139 15.57 -28.98 2.36
N ARG A 140 16.25 -28.41 1.36
CA ARG A 140 17.68 -28.65 1.09
C ARG A 140 18.61 -27.79 1.94
N GLU A 141 18.22 -26.56 2.27
CA GLU A 141 19.05 -25.64 3.05
C GLU A 141 19.17 -26.00 4.55
N ARG A 142 18.49 -27.06 5.01
CA ARG A 142 18.40 -27.43 6.44
C ARG A 142 18.71 -28.90 6.74
N GLY A 143 19.33 -29.61 5.79
CA GLY A 143 19.86 -30.97 5.96
C GLY A 143 21.32 -30.99 6.39
#